data_AF-A0A117SZ59-F1
#
_entry.id   AF-A0A117SZ59-F1
#
_cell.length_a   1.000
_cell.length_b   1.000
_cell.length_c   1.000
_cell.angle_alpha   90.00
_cell.angle_beta   90.00
_cell.angle_gamma   90.00
#
_symmetry.space_group_name_H-M   'P 1'
#
loop_
_entity.id
_entity.type
_entity.pdbx_description
1 polymer ?
#
loop_
_entity_poly.entity_id
_entity_poly.type
_entity_poly.pdbx_seq_one_letter_code
_entity_poly.pdbx_strand_id
1 'polypeptide(L)'
;MILVHQFKLECRKHLTVFGSLAGLSMLINLYFLFSTQQDLAFLALTANMVIGLLVPLYIYTDLYKEFFTGVMPVNHLLPVRTSSLFAVKSAVFILGSMAVWSTTLLEVFLNPAGLYQMRIEQSSSPALGILYLVLSKLLSLPAGLALIGLALAAGKRFRKPQLSHLCIVTVLAGVVAVQFAGAVQGSWHWSIGTSSVDSFKQYANLLSVTPVSRVRAADINDTINWLTVASNVLVMLLAGSAAALLLNGRSYEL
;
A
#
# COMPACT_ATOMS: atom_id res chain seq x y z
N MET A 1 -20.80 17.77 -8.34
CA MET A 1 -20.08 18.15 -9.59
C MET A 1 -18.61 18.49 -9.36
N ILE A 2 -18.28 19.36 -8.40
CA ILE A 2 -16.90 19.82 -8.15
C ILE A 2 -15.94 18.67 -7.79
N LEU A 3 -16.33 17.77 -6.88
CA LEU A 3 -15.49 16.62 -6.49
C LEU A 3 -15.16 15.68 -7.65
N VAL A 4 -16.11 15.47 -8.58
CA VAL A 4 -15.90 14.64 -9.78
C VAL A 4 -14.91 15.32 -10.72
N HIS A 5 -15.00 16.65 -10.86
CA HIS A 5 -14.03 17.40 -11.66
C HIS A 5 -12.62 17.32 -11.05
N GLN A 6 -12.51 17.46 -9.72
CA GLN A 6 -11.25 17.29 -9.01
C GLN A 6 -10.68 15.88 -9.15
N PHE A 7 -11.51 14.86 -9.01
CA PHE A 7 -11.09 13.48 -9.24
C PHE A 7 -10.52 13.29 -10.66
N LYS A 8 -11.18 13.84 -11.69
CA LYS A 8 -10.68 13.77 -13.07
C LYS A 8 -9.36 14.52 -13.25
N LEU A 9 -9.20 15.68 -12.60
CA LEU A 9 -7.97 16.47 -12.65
C LEU A 9 -6.81 15.73 -11.99
N GLU A 10 -7.02 15.21 -10.78
CA GLU A 10 -6.03 14.41 -10.05
C GLU A 10 -5.68 13.12 -10.81
N CYS A 11 -6.65 12.44 -11.41
CA CYS A 11 -6.39 11.31 -12.30
C CYS A 11 -5.45 11.70 -13.44
N ARG A 12 -5.69 12.81 -14.14
CA ARG A 12 -4.82 13.28 -15.24
C ARG A 12 -3.42 13.63 -14.75
N LYS A 13 -3.31 14.29 -13.59
CA LYS A 13 -2.03 14.67 -12.97
C LYS A 13 -1.17 13.45 -12.65
N HIS A 14 -1.78 12.40 -12.11
CA HIS A 14 -1.08 11.22 -11.63
C HIS A 14 -0.97 10.09 -12.68
N LEU A 15 -1.68 10.22 -13.80
CA LEU A 15 -1.73 9.20 -14.86
C LEU A 15 -0.34 8.84 -15.38
N THR A 16 0.52 9.82 -15.65
CA THR A 16 1.85 9.56 -16.22
C THR A 16 2.73 8.75 -15.27
N VAL A 17 2.67 9.04 -13.96
CA VAL A 17 3.48 8.34 -12.95
C VAL A 17 2.99 6.91 -12.74
N PHE A 18 1.71 6.72 -12.43
CA PHE A 18 1.19 5.37 -12.25
C PHE A 18 1.18 4.55 -13.55
N GLY A 19 0.89 5.19 -14.68
CA GLY A 19 0.89 4.56 -15.99
C GLY A 19 2.26 4.10 -16.43
N SER A 20 3.31 4.90 -16.22
CA SER A 20 4.69 4.48 -16.54
C SER A 20 5.17 3.35 -15.62
N LEU A 21 4.89 3.43 -14.32
CA LEU A 21 5.24 2.35 -13.37
C LEU A 21 4.48 1.05 -13.65
N ALA A 22 3.18 1.13 -13.97
CA ALA A 22 2.38 -0.02 -14.35
C ALA A 22 2.86 -0.62 -15.68
N GLY A 23 3.12 0.20 -16.70
CA GLY A 23 3.66 -0.25 -17.98
C GLY A 23 5.01 -0.95 -17.83
N LEU A 24 5.93 -0.35 -17.07
CA LEU A 24 7.25 -0.94 -16.81
C LEU A 24 7.13 -2.27 -16.02
N SER A 25 6.31 -2.30 -14.96
CA SER A 25 6.02 -3.52 -14.21
C SER A 25 5.42 -4.61 -15.11
N MET A 26 4.47 -4.25 -15.98
CA MET A 26 3.85 -5.19 -16.92
C MET A 26 4.85 -5.77 -17.91
N LEU A 27 5.72 -4.94 -18.51
CA LEU A 27 6.75 -5.41 -19.45
C LEU A 27 7.72 -6.38 -18.77
N ILE A 28 8.16 -6.07 -17.55
CA ILE A 28 9.02 -6.95 -16.75
C ILE A 28 8.31 -8.27 -16.49
N ASN A 29 7.10 -8.24 -15.92
CA ASN A 29 6.37 -9.46 -15.58
C ASN A 29 6.03 -10.31 -16.81
N LEU A 30 5.72 -9.70 -17.96
CA LEU A 30 5.53 -10.41 -19.24
C LEU A 30 6.82 -11.06 -19.73
N TYR A 31 7.96 -10.36 -19.70
CA TYR A 31 9.24 -10.92 -20.10
C TYR A 31 9.59 -12.18 -19.26
N PHE A 32 9.37 -12.12 -17.94
CA PHE A 32 9.62 -13.25 -17.06
C PHE A 32 8.61 -14.39 -17.18
N LEU A 33 7.40 -14.13 -17.69
CA LEU A 33 6.44 -15.18 -17.99
C LEU A 33 6.94 -16.09 -19.13
N PHE A 34 7.69 -15.55 -20.09
CA PHE A 34 8.17 -16.28 -21.28
C PHE A 34 9.64 -16.67 -21.22
N SER A 35 10.41 -16.15 -20.26
CA SER A 35 11.83 -16.48 -20.10
C SER A 35 12.00 -17.77 -19.28
N THR A 36 12.64 -18.78 -19.87
CA THR A 36 13.07 -20.00 -19.17
C THR A 36 14.38 -19.84 -18.40
N GLN A 37 15.04 -18.67 -18.48
CA GLN A 37 16.33 -18.43 -17.84
C GLN A 37 16.17 -17.90 -16.41
N GLN A 38 16.64 -18.68 -15.43
CA GLN A 38 16.63 -18.31 -14.00
C GLN A 38 17.62 -17.18 -13.66
N ASP A 39 18.63 -16.94 -14.49
CA ASP A 39 19.72 -15.98 -14.21
C ASP A 39 19.24 -14.53 -14.07
N LEU A 40 18.13 -14.17 -14.72
CA LEU A 40 17.56 -12.82 -14.66
C LEU A 40 16.49 -12.67 -13.57
N ALA A 41 16.10 -13.74 -12.87
CA ALA A 41 15.02 -13.70 -11.87
C ALA A 41 15.30 -12.69 -10.74
N PHE A 42 16.58 -12.53 -10.36
CA PHE A 42 17.01 -11.54 -9.38
C PHE A 42 16.79 -10.08 -9.86
N LEU A 43 16.99 -9.82 -11.16
CA LEU A 43 16.75 -8.51 -11.75
C LEU A 43 15.24 -8.16 -11.73
N ALA A 44 14.37 -9.13 -12.06
CA ALA A 44 12.91 -9.01 -11.94
C ALA A 44 12.49 -8.67 -10.51
N LEU A 45 13.09 -9.38 -9.55
CA LEU A 45 12.82 -9.19 -8.14
C LEU A 45 13.15 -7.76 -7.71
N THR A 46 14.36 -7.31 -8.03
CA THR A 46 14.87 -5.98 -7.70
C THR A 46 14.02 -4.89 -8.33
N ALA A 47 13.66 -5.00 -9.62
CA ALA A 47 12.85 -3.99 -10.29
C ALA A 47 11.46 -3.84 -9.66
N ASN A 48 10.78 -4.96 -9.37
CA ASN A 48 9.47 -4.94 -8.72
C ASN A 48 9.55 -4.40 -7.27
N MET A 49 10.65 -4.62 -6.55
CA MET A 49 10.86 -4.00 -5.23
C MET A 49 11.06 -2.49 -5.33
N VAL A 50 11.83 -2.01 -6.30
CA VAL A 50 12.03 -0.57 -6.56
C VAL A 50 10.70 0.10 -6.88
N ILE A 51 9.88 -0.49 -7.77
CA ILE A 51 8.53 0.02 -8.07
C ILE A 51 7.66 0.06 -6.81
N GLY A 52 7.72 -1.00 -6.00
CA GLY A 52 6.99 -1.09 -4.73
C GLY A 52 7.37 -0.02 -3.70
N LEU A 53 8.62 0.48 -3.72
CA LEU A 53 9.09 1.58 -2.88
C LEU A 53 8.79 2.97 -3.46
N LEU A 54 8.87 3.12 -4.79
CA LEU A 54 8.62 4.39 -5.47
C LEU A 54 7.16 4.86 -5.33
N VAL A 55 6.20 3.94 -5.37
CA VAL A 55 4.77 4.27 -5.25
C VAL A 55 4.43 4.98 -3.92
N PRO A 56 4.75 4.43 -2.73
CA PRO A 56 4.52 5.11 -1.46
C PRO A 56 5.31 6.40 -1.31
N LEU A 57 6.57 6.43 -1.77
CA LEU A 57 7.39 7.65 -1.74
C LEU A 57 6.73 8.77 -2.54
N TYR A 58 6.28 8.45 -3.74
CA TYR A 58 5.55 9.38 -4.58
C TYR A 58 4.28 9.90 -3.89
N ILE A 59 3.43 9.00 -3.39
CA ILE A 59 2.21 9.34 -2.65
C ILE A 59 2.52 10.24 -1.46
N TYR A 60 3.51 9.87 -0.63
CA TYR A 60 3.93 10.66 0.52
C TYR A 60 4.40 12.04 0.11
N THR A 61 5.23 12.16 -0.93
CA THR A 61 5.75 13.46 -1.38
C THR A 61 4.66 14.38 -1.93
N ASP A 62 3.67 13.86 -2.67
CA ASP A 62 2.54 14.66 -3.16
C ASP A 62 1.66 15.12 -1.99
N LEU A 63 1.27 14.20 -1.10
CA LEU A 63 0.48 14.52 0.09
C LEU A 63 1.22 15.48 1.04
N TYR A 64 2.52 15.32 1.23
CA TYR A 64 3.35 16.21 2.03
C TYR A 64 3.39 17.62 1.42
N LYS A 65 3.65 17.73 0.12
CA LYS A 65 3.71 19.03 -0.55
C LYS A 65 2.40 19.81 -0.43
N GLU A 66 1.29 19.08 -0.49
CA GLU A 66 -0.02 19.68 -0.53
C GLU A 66 -0.61 19.92 0.86
N PHE A 67 -0.67 18.90 1.70
CA PHE A 67 -1.29 19.02 3.02
C PHE A 67 -0.33 19.54 4.08
N PHE A 68 0.97 19.26 3.98
CA PHE A 68 1.93 19.72 4.99
C PHE A 68 2.52 21.09 4.67
N THR A 69 3.15 21.25 3.51
CA THR A 69 3.79 22.52 3.13
C THR A 69 2.83 23.55 2.52
N GLY A 70 1.71 23.13 1.93
CA GLY A 70 0.70 24.04 1.35
C GLY A 70 1.12 24.73 0.05
N VAL A 71 1.93 24.07 -0.79
CA VAL A 71 2.57 24.71 -1.96
C VAL A 71 1.65 24.72 -3.21
N MET A 72 0.42 24.20 -3.13
CA MET A 72 -0.53 24.20 -4.25
C MET A 72 -1.65 25.25 -4.08
N PRO A 73 -1.43 26.51 -4.50
CA PRO A 73 -2.39 27.60 -4.33
C PRO A 73 -3.74 27.35 -5.03
N VAL A 74 -3.76 26.54 -6.09
CA VAL A 74 -4.99 26.23 -6.87
C VAL A 74 -6.03 25.50 -6.03
N ASN A 75 -5.62 24.65 -5.08
CA ASN A 75 -6.55 23.88 -4.26
C ASN A 75 -7.11 24.67 -3.07
N HIS A 76 -6.48 25.78 -2.70
CA HIS A 76 -7.01 26.73 -1.73
C HIS A 76 -8.07 27.68 -2.33
N LEU A 77 -8.17 27.76 -3.66
CA LEU A 77 -9.16 28.58 -4.37
C LEU A 77 -10.48 27.85 -4.64
N LEU A 78 -10.52 26.54 -4.41
CA LEU A 78 -11.71 25.72 -4.61
C LEU A 78 -12.48 25.58 -3.29
N PRO A 79 -13.81 25.78 -3.27
CA PRO A 79 -14.61 25.70 -2.05
C PRO A 79 -14.87 24.24 -1.66
N VAL A 80 -13.81 23.48 -1.37
CA VAL A 80 -13.86 22.07 -1.00
C VAL A 80 -13.17 21.89 0.33
N ARG A 81 -13.80 21.13 1.25
CA ARG A 81 -13.18 20.78 2.54
C ARG A 81 -11.89 19.99 2.30
N THR A 82 -10.84 20.30 3.07
CA THR A 82 -9.54 19.63 2.99
C THR A 82 -9.62 18.11 3.16
N SER A 83 -10.50 17.63 4.05
CA SER A 83 -10.77 16.19 4.21
C SER A 83 -11.36 15.55 2.95
N SER A 84 -12.24 16.25 2.23
CA SER A 84 -12.83 15.77 0.98
C SER A 84 -11.81 15.75 -0.15
N LEU A 85 -10.91 16.75 -0.21
CA LEU A 85 -9.78 16.77 -1.14
C LEU A 85 -8.84 15.59 -0.87
N PHE A 86 -8.51 15.34 0.40
CA PHE A 86 -7.71 14.19 0.81
C PHE A 86 -8.36 12.86 0.42
N ALA A 87 -9.68 12.73 0.58
CA ALA A 87 -10.42 11.53 0.17
C ALA A 87 -10.39 11.33 -1.35
N VAL A 88 -10.56 12.39 -2.14
CA VAL A 88 -10.48 12.34 -3.61
C VAL A 88 -9.10 11.87 -4.06
N LYS A 89 -8.03 12.44 -3.51
CA LYS A 89 -6.66 12.01 -3.82
C LYS A 89 -6.37 10.58 -3.38
N SER A 90 -6.82 10.22 -2.19
CA SER A 90 -6.69 8.86 -1.69
C SER A 90 -7.34 7.86 -2.64
N ALA A 91 -8.52 8.15 -3.18
CA ALA A 91 -9.17 7.31 -4.19
C ALA A 91 -8.33 7.19 -5.47
N VAL A 92 -7.75 8.28 -5.98
CA VAL A 92 -6.86 8.25 -7.15
C VAL A 92 -5.60 7.43 -6.89
N PHE A 93 -4.98 7.58 -5.72
CA PHE A 93 -3.80 6.81 -5.32
C PHE A 93 -4.10 5.33 -5.12
N ILE A 94 -5.28 4.98 -4.60
CA ILE A 94 -5.73 3.58 -4.50
C ILE A 94 -5.84 2.98 -5.90
N LEU A 95 -6.52 3.67 -6.82
CA LEU A 95 -6.69 3.19 -8.20
C LEU A 95 -5.35 3.03 -8.92
N GLY A 96 -4.47 4.03 -8.83
CA GLY A 96 -3.14 3.98 -9.42
C GLY A 96 -2.28 2.85 -8.84
N SER A 97 -2.28 2.68 -7.52
CA SER A 97 -1.54 1.60 -6.85
C SER A 97 -2.11 0.22 -7.17
N MET A 98 -3.42 0.11 -7.35
CA MET A 98 -4.09 -1.12 -7.78
C MET A 98 -3.73 -1.47 -9.23
N ALA A 99 -3.64 -0.49 -10.11
CA ALA A 99 -3.20 -0.71 -11.49
C ALA A 99 -1.75 -1.20 -11.57
N VAL A 100 -0.86 -0.66 -10.73
CA VAL A 100 0.52 -1.16 -10.64
C VAL A 100 0.53 -2.58 -10.07
N TRP A 101 -0.20 -2.83 -8.98
CA TRP A 101 -0.25 -4.13 -8.33
C TRP A 101 -0.85 -5.23 -9.22
N SER A 102 -1.89 -4.95 -10.01
CA SER A 102 -2.54 -5.95 -10.86
C SER A 102 -1.58 -6.56 -11.89
N THR A 103 -0.56 -5.82 -12.32
CA THR A 103 0.47 -6.35 -13.24
C THR A 103 1.28 -7.50 -12.63
N THR A 104 1.42 -7.53 -11.30
CA THR A 104 2.13 -8.60 -10.58
C THR A 104 1.31 -9.89 -10.52
N LEU A 105 0.00 -9.83 -10.78
CA LEU A 105 -0.85 -11.02 -10.83
C LEU A 105 -0.51 -11.95 -11.99
N LEU A 106 0.13 -11.42 -13.05
CA LEU A 106 0.67 -12.24 -14.14
C LEU A 106 1.72 -13.23 -13.60
N GLU A 107 2.62 -12.77 -12.73
CA GLU A 107 3.63 -13.59 -12.06
C GLU A 107 2.99 -14.58 -11.06
N VAL A 108 1.91 -14.18 -10.39
CA VAL A 108 1.21 -15.04 -9.40
C VAL A 108 0.49 -16.20 -10.05
N PHE A 109 -0.32 -15.92 -11.06
CA PHE A 109 -1.33 -16.85 -11.59
C PHE A 109 -0.88 -17.55 -12.87
N LEU A 110 -0.13 -16.86 -13.75
CA LEU A 110 0.21 -17.40 -15.07
C LEU A 110 1.57 -18.06 -15.10
N ASN A 111 2.50 -17.66 -14.23
CA ASN A 111 3.83 -18.27 -14.18
C ASN A 111 3.75 -19.71 -13.62
N PRO A 112 4.35 -20.71 -14.29
CA PRO A 112 4.44 -22.08 -13.77
C PRO A 112 5.15 -22.22 -12.43
N ALA A 113 6.10 -21.32 -12.15
CA ALA A 113 6.75 -21.21 -10.85
C ALA A 113 6.05 -20.21 -9.90
N GLY A 114 4.88 -19.71 -10.28
CA GLY A 114 4.09 -18.72 -9.53
C GLY A 114 3.40 -19.32 -8.30
N LEU A 115 3.00 -18.44 -7.37
CA LEU A 115 2.35 -18.82 -6.12
C LEU A 115 1.08 -19.66 -6.34
N TYR A 116 0.34 -19.40 -7.42
CA TYR A 116 -0.88 -20.14 -7.71
C TYR A 116 -0.59 -21.62 -7.99
N GLN A 117 0.18 -21.91 -9.03
CA GLN A 117 0.47 -23.28 -9.46
C GLN A 117 1.30 -24.06 -8.42
N MET A 118 2.20 -23.37 -7.71
CA MET A 118 3.09 -24.00 -6.74
C MET A 118 2.43 -24.29 -5.38
N ARG A 119 1.35 -23.58 -5.02
CA ARG A 119 0.81 -23.61 -3.64
C ARG A 119 -0.71 -23.52 -3.54
N ILE A 120 -1.34 -22.58 -4.26
CA ILE A 120 -2.80 -22.33 -4.12
C ILE A 120 -3.60 -23.45 -4.75
N GLU A 121 -3.20 -23.93 -5.92
CA GLU A 121 -3.89 -25.00 -6.64
C GLU A 121 -3.93 -26.32 -5.84
N GLN A 122 -2.85 -26.59 -5.10
CA GLN A 122 -2.70 -27.82 -4.30
C GLN A 122 -3.28 -27.70 -2.88
N SER A 123 -3.86 -26.55 -2.53
CA SER A 123 -4.43 -26.29 -1.21
C SER A 123 -5.75 -27.02 -0.99
N SER A 124 -6.09 -27.32 0.26
CA SER A 124 -7.45 -27.77 0.63
C SER A 124 -8.53 -26.75 0.32
N SER A 125 -8.18 -25.46 0.22
CA SER A 125 -9.12 -24.38 -0.06
C SER A 125 -8.52 -23.27 -0.97
N PRO A 126 -8.39 -23.51 -2.28
CA PRO A 126 -7.79 -22.56 -3.21
C PRO A 126 -8.50 -21.20 -3.23
N ALA A 127 -9.83 -21.21 -3.15
CA ALA A 127 -10.65 -19.99 -3.15
C ALA A 127 -10.34 -19.06 -1.97
N LEU A 128 -10.07 -19.61 -0.78
CA LEU A 128 -9.72 -18.82 0.40
C LEU A 128 -8.34 -18.17 0.24
N GLY A 129 -7.38 -18.87 -0.36
CA GLY A 129 -6.06 -18.33 -0.67
C GLY A 129 -6.14 -17.11 -1.61
N ILE A 130 -6.95 -17.21 -2.67
CA ILE A 130 -7.18 -16.09 -3.61
C ILE A 130 -7.91 -14.94 -2.92
N LEU A 131 -8.96 -15.23 -2.17
CA LEU A 131 -9.75 -14.21 -1.47
C LEU A 131 -8.87 -13.42 -0.49
N TYR A 132 -8.07 -14.12 0.29
CA TYR A 132 -7.14 -13.52 1.24
C TYR A 132 -6.08 -12.66 0.52
N LEU A 133 -5.55 -13.12 -0.61
CA LEU A 133 -4.59 -12.37 -1.43
C LEU A 133 -5.18 -11.03 -1.93
N VAL A 134 -6.42 -11.03 -2.39
CA VAL A 134 -7.09 -9.81 -2.88
C VAL A 134 -7.48 -8.88 -1.72
N LEU A 135 -8.11 -9.40 -0.68
CA LEU A 135 -8.59 -8.60 0.45
C LEU A 135 -7.46 -7.96 1.26
N SER A 136 -6.38 -8.70 1.51
CA SER A 136 -5.22 -8.17 2.21
C SER A 136 -4.66 -6.92 1.51
N LYS A 137 -4.61 -6.93 0.17
CA LYS A 137 -4.15 -5.79 -0.60
C LYS A 137 -5.15 -4.64 -0.64
N LEU A 138 -6.42 -4.92 -0.92
CA LEU A 138 -7.49 -3.91 -0.98
C LEU A 138 -7.62 -3.11 0.32
N LEU A 139 -7.41 -3.76 1.47
CA LEU A 139 -7.56 -3.14 2.78
C LEU A 139 -6.27 -2.47 3.29
N SER A 140 -5.10 -2.94 2.84
CA SER A 140 -3.81 -2.32 3.20
C SER A 140 -3.57 -0.92 2.60
N LEU A 141 -4.10 -0.64 1.40
CA LEU A 141 -3.91 0.66 0.73
C LEU A 141 -4.65 1.80 1.45
N PRO A 142 -5.97 1.71 1.70
CA PRO A 142 -6.68 2.72 2.48
C PRO A 142 -6.10 2.89 3.88
N ALA A 143 -5.70 1.80 4.54
CA ALA A 143 -5.14 1.83 5.89
C ALA A 143 -3.90 2.73 5.99
N GLY A 144 -2.91 2.55 5.10
CA GLY A 144 -1.75 3.44 5.18
C GLY A 144 -1.97 4.81 4.59
N LEU A 145 -2.87 4.99 3.62
CA LEU A 145 -3.22 6.35 3.19
C LEU A 145 -3.81 7.13 4.36
N ALA A 146 -4.74 6.52 5.10
CA ALA A 146 -5.29 7.07 6.33
C ALA A 146 -4.19 7.37 7.37
N LEU A 147 -3.21 6.46 7.52
CA LEU A 147 -2.09 6.65 8.43
C LEU A 147 -1.16 7.81 8.01
N ILE A 148 -0.83 7.94 6.72
CA ILE A 148 -0.09 9.09 6.19
C ILE A 148 -0.87 10.38 6.44
N GLY A 149 -2.17 10.39 6.11
CA GLY A 149 -3.04 11.53 6.33
C GLY A 149 -3.05 11.98 7.80
N LEU A 150 -3.18 11.02 8.72
CA LEU A 150 -3.09 11.26 10.16
C LEU A 150 -1.74 11.84 10.56
N ALA A 151 -0.64 11.22 10.11
CA ALA A 151 0.71 11.64 10.45
C ALA A 151 1.00 13.08 9.98
N LEU A 152 0.65 13.41 8.73
CA LEU A 152 0.82 14.75 8.17
C LEU A 152 -0.04 15.78 8.91
N ALA A 153 -1.31 15.46 9.16
CA ALA A 153 -2.24 16.38 9.83
C ALA A 153 -1.87 16.60 11.31
N ALA A 154 -1.38 15.57 12.00
CA ALA A 154 -0.85 15.67 13.35
C ALA A 154 0.46 16.47 13.39
N GLY A 155 1.38 16.18 12.47
CA GLY A 155 2.64 16.90 12.33
C GLY A 155 2.45 18.40 12.14
N LYS A 156 1.49 18.81 11.30
CA LYS A 156 1.25 20.23 10.99
C LYS A 156 0.86 21.09 12.20
N ARG A 157 0.42 20.47 13.30
CA ARG A 157 0.09 21.17 14.54
C ARG A 157 1.32 21.74 15.26
N PHE A 158 2.51 21.21 14.99
CA PHE A 158 3.73 21.66 15.62
C PHE A 158 4.34 22.82 14.84
N ARG A 159 4.59 23.94 15.53
CA ARG A 159 5.23 25.13 14.93
C ARG A 159 6.70 24.90 14.57
N LYS A 160 7.40 24.02 15.30
CA LYS A 160 8.82 23.72 15.06
C LYS A 160 8.93 22.57 14.06
N PRO A 161 9.73 22.71 12.97
CA PRO A 161 9.82 21.70 11.92
C PRO A 161 10.35 20.36 12.44
N GLN A 162 11.34 20.39 13.34
CA GLN A 162 11.92 19.19 13.94
C GLN A 162 10.88 18.37 14.73
N LEU A 163 10.05 19.03 15.55
CA LEU A 163 8.99 18.35 16.31
C LEU A 163 7.91 17.80 15.39
N SER A 164 7.63 18.50 14.30
CA SER A 164 6.66 18.06 13.31
C SER A 164 7.09 16.79 12.59
N HIS A 165 8.34 16.74 12.10
CA HIS A 165 8.91 15.55 11.49
C HIS A 165 9.04 14.39 12.47
N LEU A 166 9.46 14.67 13.72
CA LEU A 166 9.49 13.66 14.77
C LEU A 166 8.10 13.06 15.00
N CYS A 167 7.04 13.89 15.04
CA CYS A 167 5.67 13.42 15.17
C CYS A 167 5.25 12.53 13.99
N ILE A 168 5.51 12.95 12.74
CA ILE A 168 5.21 12.15 11.54
C ILE A 168 5.88 10.78 11.65
N VAL A 169 7.18 10.75 11.90
CA VAL A 169 7.95 9.50 12.03
C VAL A 169 7.41 8.63 13.17
N THR A 170 7.11 9.23 14.32
CA THR A 170 6.62 8.50 15.50
C THR A 170 5.24 7.88 15.26
N VAL A 171 4.32 8.60 14.59
CA VAL A 171 3.00 8.07 14.25
C VAL A 171 3.11 6.92 13.26
N LEU A 172 3.90 7.11 12.18
CA LEU A 172 4.11 6.06 11.19
C LEU A 172 4.78 4.84 11.83
N ALA A 173 5.97 5.00 12.42
CA ALA A 173 6.74 3.90 13.00
C ALA A 173 6.02 3.24 14.19
N GLY A 174 5.31 4.00 15.01
CA GLY A 174 4.59 3.48 16.18
C GLY A 174 3.46 2.53 15.77
N VAL A 175 2.62 2.93 14.81
CA VAL A 175 1.53 2.07 14.32
C VAL A 175 2.08 0.84 13.59
N VAL A 176 3.14 1.00 12.80
CA VAL A 176 3.85 -0.10 12.14
C VAL A 176 4.38 -1.10 13.17
N ALA A 177 5.04 -0.62 14.22
CA ALA A 177 5.66 -1.45 15.25
C ALA A 177 4.61 -2.24 16.04
N VAL A 178 3.45 -1.63 16.34
CA VAL A 178 2.34 -2.31 17.02
C VAL A 178 1.73 -3.39 16.13
N GLN A 179 1.46 -3.09 14.85
CA GLN A 179 0.98 -4.08 13.90
C GLN A 179 1.99 -5.24 13.74
N PHE A 180 3.28 -4.93 13.71
CA PHE A 180 4.33 -5.95 13.65
C PHE A 180 4.37 -6.81 14.91
N ALA A 181 4.37 -6.19 16.10
CA ALA A 181 4.39 -6.92 17.36
C ALA A 181 3.16 -7.83 17.51
N GLY A 182 1.98 -7.36 17.11
CA GLY A 182 0.75 -8.15 17.09
C GLY A 182 0.76 -9.27 16.05
N ALA A 183 1.41 -9.08 14.90
CA ALA A 183 1.61 -10.16 13.94
C ALA A 183 2.56 -11.24 14.46
N VAL A 184 3.50 -10.89 15.34
CA VAL A 184 4.52 -11.78 15.92
C VAL A 184 4.03 -12.47 17.20
N GLN A 185 3.23 -11.80 18.05
CA GLN A 185 2.68 -12.38 19.27
C GLN A 185 1.53 -13.36 18.96
N GLY A 186 1.81 -14.66 19.08
CA GLY A 186 0.81 -15.71 18.95
C GLY A 186 0.87 -16.52 17.65
N SER A 187 1.86 -16.26 16.79
CA SER A 187 2.02 -17.00 15.55
C SER A 187 3.36 -17.74 15.50
N TRP A 188 3.28 -19.07 15.47
CA TRP A 188 4.27 -19.87 14.74
C TRP A 188 3.93 -19.84 13.22
N HIS A 189 3.37 -18.73 12.73
CA HIS A 189 2.75 -18.65 11.41
C HIS A 189 3.47 -17.66 10.49
N TRP A 190 4.19 -18.27 9.54
CA TRP A 190 4.17 -18.01 8.11
C TRP A 190 3.37 -16.79 7.66
N SER A 191 4.07 -15.75 7.25
CA SER A 191 3.57 -14.83 6.24
C SER A 191 3.40 -15.55 4.90
N ILE A 192 2.48 -15.10 4.05
CA ILE A 192 2.43 -15.54 2.64
C ILE A 192 3.85 -15.54 2.07
N GLY A 193 4.40 -16.72 1.78
CA GLY A 193 5.72 -16.88 1.18
C GLY A 193 6.80 -17.47 2.11
N THR A 194 6.66 -18.74 2.48
CA THR A 194 7.84 -19.61 2.50
C THR A 194 7.42 -20.95 1.89
N SER A 195 8.09 -21.52 0.89
CA SER A 195 9.37 -21.20 0.24
C SER A 195 9.13 -20.91 -1.25
N SER A 196 9.65 -19.81 -1.81
CA SER A 196 9.66 -19.39 -3.24
C SER A 196 8.29 -18.99 -3.85
N VAL A 197 8.07 -17.82 -4.48
CA VAL A 197 8.86 -16.61 -4.83
C VAL A 197 8.79 -15.56 -3.70
N ASP A 198 9.90 -15.40 -2.97
CA ASP A 198 9.96 -14.89 -1.58
C ASP A 198 9.88 -13.36 -1.43
N SER A 199 8.92 -12.77 -0.72
CA SER A 199 7.71 -13.32 -0.08
C SER A 199 6.54 -12.49 -0.63
N PHE A 200 6.16 -12.76 -1.89
CA PHE A 200 5.28 -11.95 -2.76
C PHE A 200 5.39 -10.41 -2.54
N LYS A 201 6.67 -10.02 -2.33
CA LYS A 201 7.22 -8.68 -2.06
C LYS A 201 6.49 -7.92 -0.93
N GLN A 202 6.26 -8.67 0.16
CA GLN A 202 6.08 -8.29 1.56
C GLN A 202 5.18 -7.06 1.77
N TYR A 203 3.92 -7.27 1.35
CA TYR A 203 2.79 -6.33 1.30
C TYR A 203 3.09 -5.11 0.44
N ALA A 204 2.49 -5.00 -0.76
CA ALA A 204 2.76 -3.93 -1.74
C ALA A 204 2.35 -2.48 -1.32
N ASN A 205 2.49 -2.10 -0.05
CA ASN A 205 2.14 -0.84 0.64
C ASN A 205 0.62 -0.57 0.69
N LEU A 206 0.04 -0.08 1.80
CA LEU A 206 0.52 0.97 2.70
C LEU A 206 0.47 0.55 4.20
N LEU A 207 0.45 -0.76 4.47
CA LEU A 207 1.28 -1.47 5.46
C LEU A 207 0.83 -2.91 5.58
N SER A 208 1.79 -3.82 5.61
CA SER A 208 1.77 -4.85 6.63
C SER A 208 3.16 -5.45 6.82
N VAL A 209 3.39 -5.89 8.05
CA VAL A 209 4.69 -6.36 8.51
C VAL A 209 4.62 -7.85 8.72
N THR A 210 5.58 -8.57 8.14
CA THR A 210 5.57 -10.04 8.13
C THR A 210 6.81 -10.63 8.77
N PRO A 211 6.66 -11.51 9.79
CA PRO A 211 7.73 -12.36 10.26
C PRO A 211 7.99 -13.51 9.28
N VAL A 212 9.27 -13.76 8.98
CA VAL A 212 9.72 -14.89 8.16
C VAL A 212 9.97 -16.09 9.08
N SER A 213 9.45 -17.25 8.73
CA SER A 213 9.72 -18.51 9.46
C SER A 213 10.51 -19.50 8.56
N ARG A 214 11.13 -20.55 9.12
CA ARG A 214 12.10 -21.43 8.41
C ARG A 214 11.60 -22.79 7.86
N VAL A 215 10.46 -23.31 8.33
CA VAL A 215 9.74 -24.57 8.01
C VAL A 215 8.53 -24.42 7.06
N ARG A 216 8.63 -24.82 5.79
CA ARG A 216 7.51 -24.74 4.82
C ARG A 216 6.23 -25.46 5.31
N ALA A 217 5.11 -24.74 5.44
CA ALA A 217 3.80 -25.34 5.73
C ALA A 217 3.34 -26.29 4.60
N ALA A 218 2.70 -27.40 4.97
CA ALA A 218 2.20 -28.38 4.00
C ALA A 218 1.07 -27.78 3.14
N ASP A 219 0.07 -27.16 3.78
CA ASP A 219 -1.00 -26.40 3.12
C ASP A 219 -0.76 -24.89 3.27
N ILE A 220 -1.09 -24.13 2.22
CA ILE A 220 -1.07 -22.66 2.24
C ILE A 220 -2.26 -22.08 3.04
N ASN A 221 -3.36 -22.82 3.19
CA ASN A 221 -4.49 -22.37 3.99
C ASN A 221 -4.09 -22.11 5.47
N ASP A 222 -3.19 -22.93 6.00
CA ASP A 222 -2.64 -22.79 7.36
C ASP A 222 -1.76 -21.54 7.54
N THR A 223 -1.47 -20.83 6.44
CA THR A 223 -0.71 -19.57 6.44
C THR A 223 -1.60 -18.33 6.39
N ILE A 224 -2.93 -18.50 6.28
CA ILE A 224 -3.87 -17.37 6.23
C ILE A 224 -4.04 -16.77 7.63
N ASN A 225 -3.76 -15.47 7.76
CA ASN A 225 -3.93 -14.73 9.00
C ASN A 225 -4.89 -13.53 8.84
N TRP A 226 -6.17 -13.77 9.10
CA TRP A 226 -7.22 -12.77 9.03
C TRP A 226 -7.05 -11.61 10.03
N LEU A 227 -6.24 -11.76 11.08
CA LEU A 227 -5.93 -10.66 12.00
C LEU A 227 -5.23 -9.51 11.29
N THR A 228 -4.38 -9.80 10.29
CA THR A 228 -3.70 -8.75 9.50
C THR A 228 -4.68 -7.92 8.68
N VAL A 229 -5.73 -8.58 8.17
CA VAL A 229 -6.81 -7.94 7.41
C VAL A 229 -7.66 -7.09 8.36
N ALA A 230 -8.04 -7.64 9.51
CA ALA A 230 -8.79 -6.93 10.54
C ALA A 230 -8.03 -5.71 11.09
N SER A 231 -6.72 -5.82 11.32
CA SER A 231 -5.90 -4.71 11.78
C SER A 231 -5.82 -3.57 10.75
N ASN A 232 -5.79 -3.90 9.46
CA ASN A 232 -5.81 -2.89 8.40
C ASN A 232 -7.16 -2.17 8.32
N VAL A 233 -8.28 -2.88 8.49
CA VAL A 233 -9.60 -2.26 8.59
C VAL A 233 -9.66 -1.31 9.80
N LEU A 234 -9.16 -1.76 10.95
CA LEU A 234 -9.14 -0.95 12.17
C LEU A 234 -8.30 0.32 11.99
N VAL A 235 -7.09 0.21 11.43
CA VAL A 235 -6.23 1.38 11.15
C VAL A 235 -6.90 2.31 10.15
N MET A 236 -7.49 1.79 9.07
CA MET A 236 -8.25 2.59 8.10
C MET A 236 -9.34 3.42 8.78
N LEU A 237 -10.14 2.81 9.65
CA LEU A 237 -11.26 3.49 10.32
C LEU A 237 -10.77 4.50 11.36
N LEU A 238 -9.84 4.11 12.25
CA LEU A 238 -9.36 4.98 13.33
C LEU A 238 -8.47 6.10 12.81
N ALA A 239 -7.47 5.77 11.98
CA ALA A 239 -6.60 6.80 11.41
C ALA A 239 -7.36 7.68 10.41
N GLY A 240 -8.29 7.12 9.65
CA GLY A 240 -9.08 7.86 8.68
C GLY A 240 -10.02 8.86 9.34
N SER A 241 -10.75 8.44 10.39
CA SER A 241 -11.61 9.33 11.17
C SER A 241 -10.80 10.42 11.88
N ALA A 242 -9.68 10.06 12.52
CA ALA A 242 -8.79 11.04 13.14
C ALA A 242 -8.23 12.02 12.11
N ALA A 243 -7.70 11.55 10.97
CA ALA A 243 -7.19 12.39 9.90
C ALA A 243 -8.25 13.37 9.38
N ALA A 244 -9.48 12.90 9.14
CA ALA A 244 -10.57 13.75 8.68
C ALA A 244 -10.91 14.88 9.67
N LEU A 245 -10.91 14.59 10.97
CA LEU A 245 -11.10 15.60 12.02
C LEU A 245 -9.94 16.62 12.05
N LEU A 246 -8.70 16.15 11.92
CA LEU A 246 -7.51 17.01 11.94
C LEU A 246 -7.41 17.92 10.70
N LEU A 247 -7.73 17.38 9.52
CA LEU A 247 -7.66 18.10 8.24
C LEU A 247 -8.72 19.18 8.11
N ASN A 248 -9.86 19.06 8.80
CA ASN A 248 -10.88 20.11 8.90
C ASN A 248 -10.64 21.05 10.09
N GLY A 249 -9.45 21.00 10.73
CA GLY A 249 -9.12 21.87 11.84
C GLY A 249 -8.60 23.24 11.38
N ARG A 250 -8.58 24.21 12.31
CA ARG A 250 -8.11 25.59 12.09
C ARG A 250 -6.72 25.71 11.46
N SER A 251 -5.84 24.71 11.63
CA SER A 251 -4.50 24.69 11.01
C SER A 251 -4.52 24.52 9.48
N TYR A 252 -5.68 24.20 8.89
CA TYR A 252 -5.90 24.01 7.46
C TYR A 252 -6.96 24.94 6.87
N GLU A 253 -7.67 25.70 7.71
CA GLU A 253 -8.75 26.63 7.31
C GLU A 253 -8.33 28.12 7.40
N LEU A 254 -7.01 28.41 7.47
CA LEU A 254 -6.45 29.76 7.45
C LEU A 254 -5.81 30.08 6.10
#